data_AF-A0A6J4SHY8-F1
#
_entry.id   AF-A0A6J4SHY8-F1
#
_cell.length_a   1.000
_cell.length_b   1.000
_cell.length_c   1.000
_cell.angle_alpha   90.00
_cell.angle_beta   90.00
_cell.angle_gamma   90.00
#
_symmetry.space_group_name_H-M   'P 1'
#
loop_
_entity.id
_entity.type
_entity.pdbx_description
1 polymer ?
#
loop_
_entity_poly.entity_id
_entity_poly.type
_entity_poly.pdbx_seq_one_letter_code
_entity_poly.pdbx_strand_id
1 'polypeptide(L)'
;MRRLLPLSALLVLLTSPLIAAEGEKPVTRDYSLVRAAAAPRTQNWDTADAKSAGCVSCHTASEAKTMHKSPAVVLGCVDCHGGNPSVVAQDVSDHKAPAYVAARDKAHVLPQYPGAWHWPSSANPKRTYTLLNKESPEFVRFVNPSDYRVARDSCGACHLQVIEAAERSIMASGAMLWGGASYNNGIAPFKNYIFGEAYTREGAPAKIVSPTTTNDGKLTEAQKARGALAELYPLPTWHVIPPGDVFRVFERGGRNINTQ
;
A
#
# COMPACT_ATOMS: atom_id res chain seq x y z
N MET A 1 -9.49 69.06 37.79
CA MET A 1 -10.03 67.85 38.45
C MET A 1 -9.76 66.65 37.56
N ARG A 2 -8.81 65.78 37.94
CA ARG A 2 -8.49 64.51 37.25
C ARG A 2 -9.50 63.45 37.70
N ARG A 3 -10.15 62.76 36.76
CA ARG A 3 -10.84 61.48 37.02
C ARG A 3 -10.18 60.42 36.14
N LEU A 4 -9.44 59.52 36.77
CA LEU A 4 -8.96 58.27 36.19
C LEU A 4 -9.99 57.19 36.56
N LEU A 5 -10.62 56.56 35.57
CA LEU A 5 -11.37 55.31 35.78
C LEU A 5 -10.41 54.12 35.64
N PRO A 6 -10.46 53.10 36.52
CA PRO A 6 -9.65 51.90 36.36
C PRO A 6 -10.29 50.92 35.38
N LEU A 7 -9.45 50.43 34.47
CA LEU A 7 -9.75 49.39 33.48
C LEU A 7 -9.82 48.03 34.19
N SER A 8 -10.99 47.40 34.23
CA SER A 8 -11.12 45.98 34.63
C SER A 8 -11.36 45.15 33.37
N ALA A 9 -10.28 44.56 32.85
CA ALA A 9 -10.36 43.62 31.73
C ALA A 9 -10.64 42.21 32.27
N LEU A 10 -11.84 41.70 32.00
CA LEU A 10 -12.28 40.35 32.32
C LEU A 10 -11.62 39.37 31.32
N LEU A 11 -10.68 38.55 31.79
CA LEU A 11 -10.00 37.55 30.96
C LEU A 11 -10.90 36.31 30.82
N VAL A 12 -11.65 36.23 29.71
CA VAL A 12 -12.41 35.03 29.35
C VAL A 12 -11.43 34.00 28.76
N LEU A 13 -11.14 32.95 29.53
CA LEU A 13 -10.42 31.77 29.05
C LEU A 13 -11.34 30.98 28.10
N LEU A 14 -11.22 31.27 26.80
CA LEU A 14 -11.78 30.45 25.73
C LEU A 14 -11.05 29.10 25.70
N THR A 15 -11.61 28.11 26.38
CA THR A 15 -11.21 26.70 26.23
C THR A 15 -11.69 26.23 24.86
N SER A 16 -10.78 26.22 23.88
CA SER A 16 -11.08 25.62 22.58
C SER A 16 -11.31 24.13 22.78
N PRO A 17 -12.41 23.55 22.27
CA PRO A 17 -12.59 22.10 22.32
C PRO A 17 -11.46 21.46 21.51
N LEU A 18 -10.72 20.55 22.15
CA LEU A 18 -9.80 19.65 21.46
C LEU A 18 -10.64 18.73 20.56
N ILE A 19 -10.86 19.14 19.32
CA ILE A 19 -11.37 18.24 18.29
C ILE A 19 -10.23 17.27 17.99
N ALA A 20 -10.34 16.05 18.52
CA ALA A 20 -9.49 14.96 18.09
C ALA A 20 -9.63 14.83 16.57
N ALA A 21 -8.52 14.85 15.83
CA ALA A 21 -8.51 14.58 14.41
C ALA A 21 -8.82 13.10 14.18
N GLU A 22 -10.09 12.70 14.31
CA GLU A 22 -10.53 11.40 13.85
C GLU A 22 -10.37 11.38 12.32
N GLY A 23 -9.52 10.48 11.83
CA GLY A 23 -9.38 10.25 10.39
C GLY A 23 -10.70 9.78 9.79
N GLU A 24 -10.82 9.88 8.46
CA GLU A 24 -11.97 9.36 7.73
C GLU A 24 -12.28 7.91 8.13
N LYS A 25 -13.57 7.61 8.35
CA LYS A 25 -14.04 6.25 8.64
C LYS A 25 -14.29 5.51 7.33
N PRO A 26 -13.98 4.20 7.28
CA PRO A 26 -14.18 3.42 6.06
C PRO A 26 -15.67 3.35 5.70
N VAL A 27 -15.97 3.55 4.42
CA VAL A 27 -17.27 3.30 3.83
C VAL A 27 -17.37 1.82 3.50
N THR A 28 -18.47 1.19 3.91
CA THR A 28 -18.76 -0.21 3.54
C THR A 28 -18.91 -0.35 2.03
N ARG A 29 -18.19 -1.31 1.45
CA ARG A 29 -18.24 -1.63 0.01
C ARG A 29 -18.63 -3.09 -0.19
N ASP A 30 -19.53 -3.33 -1.13
CA ASP A 30 -19.74 -4.67 -1.68
C ASP A 30 -18.86 -4.83 -2.92
N TYR A 31 -17.91 -5.77 -2.86
CA TYR A 31 -17.01 -6.07 -3.97
C TYR A 31 -17.38 -7.35 -4.72
N SER A 32 -18.54 -7.96 -4.44
CA SER A 32 -18.97 -9.23 -5.03
C SER A 32 -18.93 -9.23 -6.56
N LEU A 33 -19.25 -8.10 -7.20
CA LEU A 33 -19.29 -7.96 -8.65
C LEU A 33 -18.00 -7.41 -9.29
N VAL A 34 -17.05 -6.96 -8.49
CA VAL A 34 -15.80 -6.32 -8.97
C VAL A 34 -14.53 -7.04 -8.52
N ARG A 35 -14.67 -8.06 -7.67
CA ARG A 35 -13.55 -8.92 -7.28
C ARG A 35 -13.24 -9.90 -8.41
N ALA A 36 -11.97 -10.00 -8.78
CA ALA A 36 -11.48 -11.02 -9.70
C ALA A 36 -10.80 -12.18 -8.96
N ALA A 37 -10.88 -13.37 -9.54
CA ALA A 37 -10.06 -14.51 -9.16
C ALA A 37 -8.56 -14.22 -9.42
N ALA A 38 -7.67 -15.12 -9.00
CA ALA A 38 -6.27 -15.06 -9.43
C ALA A 38 -6.19 -15.16 -10.96
N ALA A 39 -5.32 -14.36 -11.55
CA ALA A 39 -5.07 -14.34 -12.99
C ALA A 39 -4.74 -15.75 -13.47
N PRO A 40 -5.42 -16.25 -14.52
CA PRO A 40 -5.15 -17.58 -15.02
C PRO A 40 -3.77 -17.62 -15.68
N ARG A 41 -3.11 -18.77 -15.62
CA ARG A 41 -1.86 -18.98 -16.37
C ARG A 41 -2.09 -18.95 -17.88
N THR A 42 -3.24 -19.44 -18.33
CA THR A 42 -3.64 -19.55 -19.73
C THR A 42 -5.16 -19.45 -19.87
N GLN A 43 -5.63 -18.80 -20.93
CA GLN A 43 -7.03 -18.80 -21.36
C GLN A 43 -7.10 -18.48 -22.87
N ASN A 44 -8.30 -18.57 -23.46
CA ASN A 44 -8.52 -18.18 -24.85
C ASN A 44 -8.86 -16.69 -24.98
N TRP A 45 -8.79 -16.16 -26.21
CA TRP A 45 -9.08 -14.75 -26.49
C TRP A 45 -10.52 -14.37 -26.19
N ASP A 46 -11.51 -15.22 -26.52
CA ASP A 46 -12.92 -14.94 -26.23
C ASP A 46 -13.17 -14.66 -24.74
N THR A 47 -12.51 -15.43 -23.85
CA THR A 47 -12.61 -15.23 -22.40
C THR A 47 -11.92 -13.94 -21.97
N ALA A 48 -10.72 -13.65 -22.48
CA ALA A 48 -9.99 -12.43 -22.15
C ALA A 48 -10.70 -11.17 -22.66
N ASP A 49 -11.30 -11.22 -23.85
CA ASP A 49 -12.07 -10.14 -24.44
C ASP A 49 -13.38 -9.92 -23.66
N ALA A 50 -14.09 -10.99 -23.26
CA ALA A 50 -15.25 -10.88 -22.38
C ALA A 50 -14.89 -10.25 -21.03
N LYS A 51 -13.72 -10.60 -20.48
CA LYS A 51 -13.13 -10.00 -19.27
C LYS A 51 -12.59 -8.59 -19.46
N SER A 52 -12.62 -8.04 -20.67
CA SER A 52 -12.13 -6.69 -20.99
C SER A 52 -13.22 -5.79 -21.57
N ALA A 53 -14.32 -6.36 -22.07
CA ALA A 53 -15.32 -5.68 -22.88
C ALA A 53 -15.84 -4.37 -22.25
N GLY A 54 -16.24 -4.42 -20.97
CA GLY A 54 -16.68 -3.23 -20.24
C GLY A 54 -15.57 -2.19 -20.08
N CYS A 55 -14.36 -2.63 -19.72
CA CYS A 55 -13.21 -1.75 -19.50
C CYS A 55 -12.85 -0.98 -20.77
N VAL A 56 -12.76 -1.67 -21.91
CA VAL A 56 -12.34 -1.07 -23.20
C VAL A 56 -13.44 -0.20 -23.83
N SER A 57 -14.67 -0.23 -23.32
CA SER A 57 -15.71 0.71 -23.73
C SER A 57 -15.44 2.15 -23.30
N CYS A 58 -14.70 2.34 -22.19
CA CYS A 58 -14.21 3.64 -21.71
C CYS A 58 -12.71 3.83 -21.96
N HIS A 59 -11.92 2.78 -21.73
CA HIS A 59 -10.46 2.79 -21.84
C HIS A 59 -10.02 2.23 -23.20
N THR A 60 -10.22 3.03 -24.25
CA THR A 60 -9.96 2.63 -25.63
C THR A 60 -8.48 2.64 -26.01
N ALA A 61 -7.67 3.46 -25.33
CA ALA A 61 -6.24 3.56 -25.57
C ALA A 61 -5.45 2.66 -24.60
N SER A 62 -4.73 1.68 -25.14
CA SER A 62 -3.74 0.87 -24.41
C SER A 62 -2.62 0.46 -25.35
N GLU A 63 -1.37 0.51 -24.86
CA GLU A 63 -0.20 0.07 -25.63
C GLU A 63 -0.18 -1.46 -25.80
N ALA A 64 -0.70 -2.20 -24.82
CA ALA A 64 -0.83 -3.66 -24.85
C ALA A 64 -2.05 -4.10 -24.05
N LYS A 65 -3.07 -4.64 -24.74
CA LYS A 65 -4.34 -5.08 -24.11
C LYS A 65 -4.15 -6.06 -22.95
N THR A 66 -3.11 -6.89 -23.00
CA THR A 66 -2.82 -7.92 -22.00
C THR A 66 -1.66 -7.54 -21.08
N MET A 67 -1.18 -6.28 -21.12
CA MET A 67 0.10 -5.80 -20.53
C MET A 67 1.38 -6.43 -21.09
N HIS A 68 1.26 -7.47 -21.93
CA HIS A 68 2.39 -8.20 -22.47
C HIS A 68 2.53 -7.93 -23.96
N LYS A 69 3.77 -7.75 -24.43
CA LYS A 69 4.07 -7.63 -25.86
C LYS A 69 3.89 -8.95 -26.61
N SER A 70 4.08 -10.08 -25.92
CA SER A 70 3.93 -11.40 -26.52
C SER A 70 2.46 -11.75 -26.69
N PRO A 71 2.00 -12.13 -27.89
CA PRO A 71 0.62 -12.53 -28.13
C PRO A 71 0.27 -13.89 -27.50
N ALA A 72 1.26 -14.62 -26.97
CA ALA A 72 1.05 -15.88 -26.27
C ALA A 72 0.47 -15.68 -24.86
N VAL A 73 0.55 -14.47 -24.29
CA VAL A 73 -0.03 -14.15 -22.98
C VAL A 73 -1.38 -13.50 -23.19
N VAL A 74 -2.42 -14.27 -22.90
CA VAL A 74 -3.81 -13.88 -23.11
C VAL A 74 -4.45 -13.58 -21.75
N LEU A 75 -4.58 -12.30 -21.42
CA LEU A 75 -5.16 -11.80 -20.16
C LEU A 75 -6.17 -10.70 -20.45
N GLY A 76 -7.30 -10.72 -19.76
CA GLY A 76 -8.26 -9.63 -19.79
C GLY A 76 -7.92 -8.55 -18.76
N CYS A 77 -8.50 -7.36 -18.91
CA CYS A 77 -8.26 -6.22 -18.00
C CYS A 77 -8.50 -6.60 -16.53
N VAL A 78 -9.60 -7.31 -16.25
CA VAL A 78 -9.98 -7.68 -14.88
C VAL A 78 -9.15 -8.82 -14.30
N ASP A 79 -8.41 -9.59 -15.13
CA ASP A 79 -7.52 -10.63 -14.61
C ASP A 79 -6.38 -10.04 -13.78
N CYS A 80 -5.92 -8.82 -14.11
CA CYS A 80 -4.90 -8.14 -13.32
C CYS A 80 -5.53 -7.19 -12.29
N HIS A 81 -6.49 -6.37 -12.70
CA HIS A 81 -7.00 -5.26 -11.90
C HIS A 81 -8.28 -5.57 -11.10
N GLY A 82 -9.05 -6.59 -11.46
CA GLY A 82 -10.45 -6.68 -11.05
C GLY A 82 -11.33 -5.64 -11.75
N GLY A 83 -12.46 -5.28 -11.13
CA GLY A 83 -13.53 -4.50 -11.76
C GLY A 83 -14.61 -5.39 -12.36
N ASN A 84 -15.70 -4.77 -12.82
CA ASN A 84 -16.83 -5.45 -13.44
C ASN A 84 -16.79 -5.28 -14.97
N PRO A 85 -16.46 -6.33 -15.74
CA PRO A 85 -16.34 -6.23 -17.18
C PRO A 85 -17.70 -6.24 -17.90
N SER A 86 -18.81 -6.49 -17.19
CA SER A 86 -20.15 -6.48 -17.79
C SER A 86 -20.75 -5.08 -17.96
N VAL A 87 -20.10 -4.05 -17.40
CA VAL A 87 -20.59 -2.68 -17.47
C VAL A 87 -19.97 -1.98 -18.68
N VAL A 88 -20.80 -1.73 -19.69
CA VAL A 88 -20.40 -1.09 -20.95
C VAL A 88 -20.96 0.34 -20.99
N ALA A 89 -20.09 1.33 -21.18
CA ALA A 89 -20.52 2.71 -21.37
C ALA A 89 -21.06 2.91 -22.79
N GLN A 90 -22.19 3.60 -22.90
CA GLN A 90 -22.82 3.95 -24.19
C GLN A 90 -22.33 5.31 -24.71
N ASP A 91 -21.97 6.21 -23.79
CA ASP A 91 -21.43 7.53 -24.08
C ASP A 91 -20.32 7.85 -23.07
N VAL A 92 -19.16 8.25 -23.59
CA VAL A 92 -17.96 8.60 -22.84
C VAL A 92 -17.49 10.03 -23.13
N SER A 93 -18.32 10.83 -23.83
CA SER A 93 -17.99 12.20 -24.21
C SER A 93 -18.02 13.17 -23.02
N ASP A 94 -18.88 12.92 -22.03
CA ASP A 94 -18.96 13.69 -20.79
C ASP A 94 -18.83 12.79 -19.55
N HIS A 95 -17.65 12.83 -18.92
CA HIS A 95 -17.35 12.06 -17.71
C HIS A 95 -18.10 12.55 -16.45
N LYS A 96 -18.83 13.67 -16.53
CA LYS A 96 -19.67 14.19 -15.46
C LYS A 96 -21.15 13.85 -15.65
N ALA A 97 -21.53 13.32 -16.82
CA ALA A 97 -22.90 12.91 -17.07
C ALA A 97 -23.35 11.86 -16.03
N PRO A 98 -24.56 11.95 -15.46
CA PRO A 98 -25.03 11.01 -14.45
C PRO A 98 -24.96 9.53 -14.88
N ALA A 99 -25.22 9.26 -16.17
CA ALA A 99 -25.12 7.92 -16.74
C ALA A 99 -23.67 7.38 -16.73
N TYR A 100 -22.69 8.21 -17.09
CA TYR A 100 -21.28 7.84 -17.06
C TYR A 100 -20.82 7.57 -15.62
N VAL A 101 -21.16 8.46 -14.68
CA VAL A 101 -20.83 8.31 -13.26
C VAL A 101 -21.42 7.01 -12.69
N ALA A 102 -22.69 6.72 -12.98
CA ALA A 102 -23.32 5.49 -12.52
C ALA A 102 -22.69 4.23 -13.14
N ALA A 103 -22.26 4.29 -14.41
CA ALA A 103 -21.55 3.19 -15.05
C ALA A 103 -20.16 2.98 -14.43
N ARG A 104 -19.36 4.05 -14.29
CA ARG A 104 -18.04 4.03 -13.63
C ARG A 104 -18.14 3.41 -12.25
N ASP A 105 -19.10 3.85 -11.43
CA ASP A 105 -19.23 3.40 -10.04
C ASP A 105 -19.63 1.92 -9.93
N LYS A 106 -20.30 1.37 -10.95
CA LYS A 106 -20.61 -0.07 -11.06
C LYS A 106 -19.44 -0.88 -11.62
N ALA A 107 -18.60 -0.28 -12.46
CA ALA A 107 -17.49 -0.93 -13.13
C ALA A 107 -16.23 -0.98 -12.26
N HIS A 108 -15.93 0.10 -11.53
CA HIS A 108 -14.70 0.26 -10.78
C HIS A 108 -14.78 -0.37 -9.38
N VAL A 109 -13.62 -0.81 -8.89
CA VAL A 109 -13.47 -1.09 -7.46
C VAL A 109 -13.36 0.25 -6.74
N LEU A 110 -14.34 0.59 -5.89
CA LEU A 110 -14.39 1.86 -5.19
C LEU A 110 -13.58 1.83 -3.89
N PRO A 111 -12.92 2.95 -3.50
CA PRO A 111 -12.15 3.01 -2.27
C PRO A 111 -13.06 2.96 -1.03
N GLN A 112 -12.55 2.42 0.07
CA GLN A 112 -13.20 2.53 1.37
C GLN A 112 -13.05 3.93 1.98
N TYR A 113 -12.02 4.69 1.58
CA TYR A 113 -11.74 6.05 2.08
C TYR A 113 -11.86 7.11 0.97
N PRO A 114 -13.07 7.35 0.41
CA PRO A 114 -13.25 8.22 -0.76
C PRO A 114 -12.71 9.64 -0.57
N GLY A 115 -12.80 10.22 0.62
CA GLY A 115 -12.25 11.54 0.92
C GLY A 115 -10.73 11.57 0.80
N ALA A 116 -10.05 10.62 1.44
CA ALA A 116 -8.59 10.48 1.41
C ALA A 116 -8.05 10.20 0.01
N TRP A 117 -8.81 9.46 -0.82
CA TRP A 117 -8.48 9.19 -2.22
C TRP A 117 -8.86 10.34 -3.18
N HIS A 118 -9.45 11.42 -2.69
CA HIS A 118 -10.03 12.49 -3.51
C HIS A 118 -11.01 11.97 -4.57
N TRP A 119 -11.72 10.90 -4.26
CA TRP A 119 -12.72 10.33 -5.15
C TRP A 119 -13.75 11.40 -5.53
N PRO A 120 -14.11 11.57 -6.82
CA PRO A 120 -13.85 10.67 -7.94
C PRO A 120 -12.67 11.06 -8.86
N SER A 121 -11.70 11.82 -8.36
CA SER A 121 -10.46 12.09 -9.11
C SER A 121 -9.77 10.77 -9.47
N SER A 122 -9.31 10.64 -10.71
CA SER A 122 -8.47 9.51 -11.13
C SER A 122 -7.02 9.64 -10.68
N ALA A 123 -6.61 10.83 -10.22
CA ALA A 123 -5.26 11.07 -9.74
C ALA A 123 -5.08 10.53 -8.32
N ASN A 124 -4.15 9.59 -8.16
CA ASN A 124 -3.76 9.11 -6.84
C ASN A 124 -3.25 10.27 -5.97
N PRO A 125 -3.63 10.34 -4.68
CA PRO A 125 -3.07 11.31 -3.74
C PRO A 125 -1.54 11.22 -3.68
N LYS A 126 -0.89 12.33 -3.32
CA LYS A 126 0.56 12.30 -3.07
C LYS A 126 0.83 11.51 -1.79
N ARG A 127 1.84 10.63 -1.81
CA ARG A 127 2.31 9.85 -0.65
C ARG A 127 1.21 8.94 -0.06
N THR A 128 0.56 8.14 -0.90
CA THR A 128 -0.45 7.13 -0.52
C THR A 128 0.07 5.98 0.34
N TYR A 129 1.35 5.95 0.70
CA TYR A 129 2.05 4.83 1.34
C TYR A 129 1.24 4.17 2.46
N THR A 130 0.82 4.95 3.47
CA THR A 130 0.06 4.42 4.62
C THR A 130 -1.45 4.32 4.37
N LEU A 131 -1.97 5.07 3.39
CA LEU A 131 -3.38 4.99 3.00
C LEU A 131 -3.69 3.64 2.35
N LEU A 132 -2.77 3.15 1.50
CA LEU A 132 -2.86 1.84 0.87
C LEU A 132 -2.94 0.69 1.88
N ASN A 133 -2.37 0.83 3.08
CA ASN A 133 -2.44 -0.19 4.14
C ASN A 133 -3.81 -0.25 4.84
N LYS A 134 -4.70 0.73 4.60
CA LYS A 134 -6.06 0.74 5.15
C LYS A 134 -7.10 0.23 4.17
N GLU A 135 -6.75 0.16 2.88
CA GLU A 135 -7.68 -0.22 1.83
C GLU A 135 -7.85 -1.72 1.70
N SER A 136 -8.94 -2.09 1.04
CA SER A 136 -9.22 -3.48 0.69
C SER A 136 -8.20 -4.04 -0.31
N PRO A 137 -7.91 -5.36 -0.28
CA PRO A 137 -7.06 -5.99 -1.29
C PRO A 137 -7.59 -5.80 -2.71
N GLU A 138 -8.92 -5.72 -2.87
CA GLU A 138 -9.55 -5.47 -4.17
C GLU A 138 -9.18 -4.08 -4.68
N PHE A 139 -9.26 -3.06 -3.84
CA PHE A 139 -8.92 -1.69 -4.24
C PHE A 139 -7.42 -1.54 -4.51
N VAL A 140 -6.58 -2.13 -3.65
CA VAL A 140 -5.12 -2.17 -3.86
C VAL A 140 -4.78 -2.80 -5.21
N ARG A 141 -5.39 -3.96 -5.54
CA ARG A 141 -5.19 -4.63 -6.83
C ARG A 141 -5.69 -3.80 -8.01
N PHE A 142 -6.81 -3.10 -7.86
CA PHE A 142 -7.36 -2.24 -8.89
C PHE A 142 -6.42 -1.09 -9.26
N VAL A 143 -5.88 -0.37 -8.27
CA VAL A 143 -5.00 0.78 -8.51
C VAL A 143 -3.54 0.39 -8.75
N ASN A 144 -3.09 -0.73 -8.20
CA ASN A 144 -1.73 -1.24 -8.35
C ASN A 144 -1.69 -2.78 -8.27
N PRO A 145 -1.88 -3.49 -9.40
CA PRO A 145 -1.86 -4.96 -9.42
C PRO A 145 -0.47 -5.55 -9.12
N SER A 146 0.59 -4.72 -9.11
CA SER A 146 1.97 -5.11 -8.81
C SER A 146 2.36 -4.96 -7.33
N ASP A 147 1.46 -4.45 -6.48
CA ASP A 147 1.68 -4.41 -5.04
C ASP A 147 1.86 -5.84 -4.49
N TYR A 148 2.92 -6.10 -3.73
CA TYR A 148 3.25 -7.46 -3.28
C TYR A 148 2.15 -8.13 -2.45
N ARG A 149 1.24 -7.37 -1.85
CA ARG A 149 0.07 -7.91 -1.13
C ARG A 149 -0.93 -8.64 -2.03
N VAL A 150 -0.92 -8.34 -3.33
CA VAL A 150 -1.86 -8.87 -4.33
C VAL A 150 -1.19 -9.36 -5.61
N ALA A 151 0.12 -9.12 -5.79
CA ALA A 151 0.87 -9.49 -6.98
C ALA A 151 0.87 -11.00 -7.25
N ARG A 152 0.74 -11.83 -6.20
CA ARG A 152 0.58 -13.28 -6.38
C ARG A 152 -0.72 -13.63 -7.11
N ASP A 153 -1.80 -12.89 -6.90
CA ASP A 153 -3.06 -13.08 -7.63
C ASP A 153 -2.96 -12.51 -9.05
N SER A 154 -2.35 -11.33 -9.22
CA SER A 154 -2.29 -10.66 -10.52
C SER A 154 -1.26 -11.27 -11.49
N CYS A 155 -0.11 -11.70 -10.95
CA CYS A 155 1.08 -12.06 -11.73
C CYS A 155 1.63 -13.45 -11.37
N GLY A 156 1.23 -14.02 -10.23
CA GLY A 156 1.87 -15.19 -9.63
C GLY A 156 1.74 -16.47 -10.44
N ALA A 157 0.72 -16.62 -11.29
CA ALA A 157 0.57 -17.80 -12.14
C ALA A 157 1.78 -18.04 -13.07
N CYS A 158 2.52 -16.98 -13.40
CA CYS A 158 3.73 -17.03 -14.24
C CYS A 158 5.00 -16.52 -13.51
N HIS A 159 4.86 -15.55 -12.60
CA HIS A 159 6.00 -14.82 -12.01
C HIS A 159 6.25 -15.13 -10.53
N LEU A 160 5.69 -16.21 -9.97
CA LEU A 160 5.77 -16.49 -8.54
C LEU A 160 7.19 -16.44 -7.97
N GLN A 161 8.15 -17.05 -8.66
CA GLN A 161 9.54 -17.12 -8.18
C GLN A 161 10.18 -15.74 -8.02
N VAL A 162 9.94 -14.82 -8.98
CA VAL A 162 10.51 -13.47 -8.89
C VAL A 162 9.78 -12.62 -7.86
N ILE A 163 8.46 -12.80 -7.73
CA ILE A 163 7.64 -12.14 -6.70
C ILE A 163 8.17 -12.52 -5.32
N GLU A 164 8.37 -13.82 -5.07
CA GLU A 164 8.90 -14.33 -3.81
C GLU A 164 10.31 -13.82 -3.49
N ALA A 165 11.18 -13.75 -4.50
CA ALA A 165 12.51 -13.17 -4.33
C ALA A 165 12.43 -11.67 -4.00
N ALA A 166 11.53 -10.94 -4.67
CA ALA A 166 11.38 -9.50 -4.51
C ALA A 166 10.75 -9.12 -3.16
N GLU A 167 9.74 -9.86 -2.69
CA GLU A 167 9.12 -9.73 -1.35
C GLU A 167 10.15 -9.80 -0.22
N ARG A 168 11.22 -10.59 -0.40
CA ARG A 168 12.30 -10.77 0.58
C ARG A 168 13.52 -9.87 0.32
N SER A 169 13.46 -9.00 -0.68
CA SER A 169 14.57 -8.12 -1.02
C SER A 169 14.71 -6.97 -0.03
N ILE A 170 15.91 -6.39 0.02
CA ILE A 170 16.17 -5.16 0.80
C ILE A 170 15.40 -3.95 0.25
N MET A 171 15.00 -3.97 -1.03
CA MET A 171 14.22 -2.89 -1.65
C MET A 171 12.75 -2.93 -1.22
N ALA A 172 12.20 -4.13 -1.03
CA ALA A 172 10.83 -4.28 -0.53
C ALA A 172 10.76 -4.01 0.98
N SER A 173 11.74 -4.52 1.74
CA SER A 173 11.71 -4.48 3.20
C SER A 173 12.33 -3.24 3.84
N GLY A 174 13.15 -2.48 3.10
CA GLY A 174 13.92 -1.38 3.69
C GLY A 174 14.86 -1.83 4.83
N ALA A 175 15.17 -3.12 4.94
CA ALA A 175 15.91 -3.68 6.08
C ALA A 175 17.25 -2.98 6.35
N MET A 176 17.93 -2.54 5.29
CA MET A 176 19.17 -1.78 5.42
C MET A 176 18.96 -0.40 6.04
N LEU A 177 17.88 0.30 5.65
CA LEU A 177 17.51 1.60 6.19
C LEU A 177 17.14 1.48 7.68
N TRP A 178 16.20 0.59 8.00
CA TRP A 178 15.67 0.44 9.35
C TRP A 178 16.71 -0.13 10.31
N GLY A 179 17.45 -1.14 9.86
CA GLY A 179 18.56 -1.71 10.62
C GLY A 179 19.66 -0.70 10.89
N GLY A 180 20.16 -0.03 9.85
CA GLY A 180 21.22 0.99 9.98
C GLY A 180 20.78 2.17 10.85
N ALA A 181 19.56 2.67 10.65
CA ALA A 181 19.01 3.74 11.49
C ALA A 181 18.85 3.28 12.95
N SER A 182 18.39 2.06 13.20
CA SER A 182 18.20 1.59 14.57
C SER A 182 19.53 1.40 15.32
N TYR A 183 20.54 0.83 14.65
CA TYR A 183 21.84 0.54 15.24
C TYR A 183 22.66 1.82 15.47
N ASN A 184 22.79 2.68 14.45
CA ASN A 184 23.63 3.88 14.53
C ASN A 184 23.12 4.91 15.56
N ASN A 185 21.83 4.84 15.90
CA ASN A 185 21.18 5.78 16.83
C ASN A 185 20.89 5.16 18.19
N GLY A 186 21.45 3.98 18.50
CA GLY A 186 21.28 3.33 19.80
C GLY A 186 19.85 2.85 20.10
N ILE A 187 18.98 2.74 19.08
CA ILE A 187 17.59 2.28 19.22
C ILE A 187 17.55 0.77 19.43
N ALA A 188 18.37 0.03 18.68
CA ALA A 188 18.45 -1.42 18.80
C ALA A 188 19.89 -1.92 18.60
N PRO A 189 20.45 -2.72 19.53
CA PRO A 189 21.88 -3.07 19.54
C PRO A 189 22.23 -4.25 18.63
N PHE A 190 21.59 -4.37 17.45
CA PHE A 190 21.75 -5.51 16.56
C PHE A 190 22.53 -5.15 15.28
N LYS A 191 23.74 -5.70 15.14
CA LYS A 191 24.56 -5.60 13.91
C LYS A 191 23.97 -6.41 12.76
N ASN A 192 23.40 -7.57 13.07
CA ASN A 192 22.55 -8.31 12.13
C ASN A 192 21.15 -7.72 12.25
N TYR A 193 20.73 -6.99 11.22
CA TYR A 193 19.48 -6.24 11.25
C TYR A 193 18.29 -7.18 11.43
N ILE A 194 17.39 -6.81 12.35
CA ILE A 194 16.22 -7.59 12.71
C ILE A 194 14.91 -6.96 12.23
N PHE A 195 14.95 -5.73 11.70
CA PHE A 195 13.76 -5.00 11.28
C PHE A 195 13.64 -4.95 9.76
N GLY A 196 12.41 -5.08 9.29
CA GLY A 196 12.01 -4.88 7.91
C GLY A 196 10.54 -4.48 7.83
N GLU A 197 10.20 -3.69 6.83
CA GLU A 197 8.83 -3.28 6.56
C GLU A 197 8.16 -4.28 5.62
N ALA A 198 7.05 -4.85 6.05
CA ALA A 198 6.19 -5.68 5.22
C ALA A 198 4.76 -5.60 5.74
N TYR A 199 3.81 -5.90 4.87
CA TYR A 199 2.39 -5.86 5.20
C TYR A 199 1.69 -7.13 4.70
N THR A 200 0.73 -7.63 5.47
CA THR A 200 -0.16 -8.70 5.04
C THR A 200 -1.07 -8.20 3.93
N ARG A 201 -1.81 -9.14 3.34
CA ARG A 201 -2.83 -8.81 2.34
C ARG A 201 -3.82 -7.74 2.84
N GLU A 202 -4.17 -7.79 4.12
CA GLU A 202 -5.08 -6.88 4.81
C GLU A 202 -4.39 -5.59 5.32
N GLY A 203 -3.11 -5.39 4.99
CA GLY A 203 -2.36 -4.18 5.38
C GLY A 203 -1.83 -4.18 6.81
N ALA A 204 -1.89 -5.30 7.53
CA ALA A 204 -1.31 -5.41 8.87
C ALA A 204 0.22 -5.59 8.79
N PRO A 205 1.03 -5.05 9.74
CA PRO A 205 2.47 -5.28 9.74
C PRO A 205 2.82 -6.78 9.77
N ALA A 206 3.74 -7.20 8.90
CA ALA A 206 4.07 -8.61 8.70
C ALA A 206 5.53 -8.91 9.06
N LYS A 207 5.74 -10.14 9.56
CA LYS A 207 7.08 -10.71 9.72
C LYS A 207 7.51 -11.35 8.41
N ILE A 208 8.71 -11.04 7.93
CA ILE A 208 9.31 -11.69 6.77
C ILE A 208 10.08 -12.91 7.28
N VAL A 209 9.88 -14.06 6.65
CA VAL A 209 10.61 -15.30 6.98
C VAL A 209 11.39 -15.78 5.76
N SER A 210 12.61 -16.27 6.01
CA SER A 210 13.40 -16.89 4.97
C SER A 210 12.80 -18.25 4.57
N PRO A 211 12.83 -18.61 3.29
CA PRO A 211 12.50 -19.96 2.86
C PRO A 211 13.53 -20.90 3.47
N THR A 212 13.06 -21.83 4.29
CA THR A 212 13.92 -22.85 4.91
C THR A 212 13.79 -24.16 4.14
N THR A 213 14.93 -24.84 3.97
CA THR A 213 14.98 -26.16 3.31
C THR A 213 14.74 -27.28 4.31
N THR A 214 14.63 -26.95 5.59
CA THR A 214 14.42 -27.89 6.68
C THR A 214 12.99 -27.76 7.20
N ASN A 215 12.35 -28.88 7.50
CA ASN A 215 10.96 -28.90 7.99
C ASN A 215 10.80 -28.26 9.38
N ASP A 216 11.89 -27.93 10.07
CA ASP A 216 11.91 -27.30 11.39
C ASP A 216 12.00 -25.76 11.34
N GLY A 217 11.99 -25.16 10.16
CA GLY A 217 11.99 -23.71 10.01
C GLY A 217 13.33 -23.03 10.32
N LYS A 218 14.43 -23.79 10.37
CA LYS A 218 15.76 -23.26 10.69
C LYS A 218 16.64 -23.08 9.46
N LEU A 219 17.56 -22.13 9.55
CA LEU A 219 18.61 -21.99 8.56
C LEU A 219 19.69 -23.05 8.79
N THR A 220 20.16 -23.67 7.72
CA THR A 220 21.37 -24.50 7.71
C THR A 220 22.61 -23.66 8.04
N GLU A 221 23.66 -24.31 8.54
CA GLU A 221 24.94 -23.62 8.82
C GLU A 221 25.53 -22.96 7.56
N ALA A 222 25.37 -23.58 6.39
CA ALA A 222 25.78 -23.00 5.12
C ALA A 222 25.00 -21.72 4.77
N GLN A 223 23.69 -21.67 5.06
CA GLN A 223 22.87 -20.47 4.86
C GLN A 223 23.27 -19.35 5.82
N LYS A 224 23.53 -19.67 7.09
CA LYS A 224 24.03 -18.68 8.07
C LYS A 224 25.40 -18.13 7.67
N ALA A 225 26.31 -19.00 7.24
CA ALA A 225 27.68 -18.63 6.85
C ALA A 225 27.72 -17.65 5.66
N ARG A 226 26.74 -17.73 4.74
CA ARG A 226 26.59 -16.77 3.63
C ARG A 226 25.73 -15.53 3.96
N GLY A 227 25.40 -15.33 5.23
CA GLY A 227 24.69 -14.14 5.72
C GLY A 227 23.17 -14.17 5.56
N ALA A 228 22.54 -15.34 5.41
CA ALA A 228 21.08 -15.41 5.40
C ALA A 228 20.50 -15.07 6.79
N LEU A 229 19.49 -14.21 6.81
CA LEU A 229 18.72 -13.91 8.02
C LEU A 229 17.51 -14.84 8.10
N ALA A 230 17.21 -15.38 9.27
CA ALA A 230 16.06 -16.30 9.41
C ALA A 230 14.73 -15.56 9.22
N GLU A 231 14.67 -14.33 9.72
CA GLU A 231 13.46 -13.52 9.73
C GLU A 231 13.79 -12.02 9.89
N LEU A 232 12.83 -11.19 9.51
CA LEU A 232 12.79 -9.76 9.82
C LEU A 232 11.43 -9.43 10.45
N TYR A 233 11.48 -8.73 11.56
CA TYR A 233 10.30 -8.30 12.31
C TYR A 233 9.79 -6.96 11.77
N PRO A 234 8.45 -6.74 11.80
CA PRO A 234 7.89 -5.43 11.51
C PRO A 234 8.42 -4.41 12.52
N LEU A 235 8.38 -3.14 12.13
CA LEU A 235 8.75 -2.05 13.03
C LEU A 235 7.86 -2.07 14.29
N PRO A 236 8.45 -2.00 15.48
CA PRO A 236 7.69 -1.91 16.71
C PRO A 236 6.94 -0.59 16.77
N THR A 237 5.89 -0.53 17.58
CA THR A 237 5.28 0.76 17.91
C THR A 237 6.26 1.59 18.73
N TRP A 238 6.20 2.91 18.55
CA TRP A 238 7.12 3.86 19.20
C TRP A 238 7.10 3.78 20.74
N HIS A 239 6.00 3.29 21.34
CA HIS A 239 5.88 3.11 22.78
C HIS A 239 6.75 1.96 23.32
N VAL A 240 7.04 0.96 22.49
CA VAL A 240 7.76 -0.27 22.90
C VAL A 240 9.26 -0.07 22.76
N ILE A 241 9.69 0.57 21.67
CA ILE A 241 11.10 0.92 21.45
C ILE A 241 11.16 2.42 21.19
N PRO A 242 11.31 3.24 22.24
CA PRO A 242 11.45 4.67 22.06
C PRO A 242 12.75 4.96 21.29
N PRO A 243 12.78 6.04 20.48
CA PRO A 243 14.02 6.47 19.85
C PRO A 243 15.08 6.74 20.93
N GLY A 244 16.32 6.27 20.69
CA GLY A 244 17.42 6.38 21.64
C GLY A 244 17.77 7.83 21.98
N ASP A 245 17.72 8.73 20.98
CA ASP A 245 17.79 10.17 21.16
C ASP A 245 16.65 10.85 20.39
N VAL A 246 15.70 11.47 21.12
CA VAL A 246 14.59 12.25 20.56
C VAL A 246 15.03 13.62 20.02
N PHE A 247 16.26 14.05 20.29
CA PHE A 247 16.71 15.43 20.08
C PHE A 247 17.65 15.68 18.90
N ARG A 248 18.19 14.69 18.19
CA ARG A 248 18.97 14.91 16.95
C ARG A 248 19.42 13.60 16.32
N VAL A 249 19.12 13.38 15.03
CA VAL A 249 19.92 12.51 14.14
C VAL A 249 19.68 12.78 12.65
N PHE A 250 18.48 13.23 12.25
CA PHE A 250 18.18 13.59 10.85
C PHE A 250 18.22 15.10 10.57
N GLU A 251 18.52 15.92 11.58
CA GLU A 251 18.69 17.36 11.38
C GLU A 251 20.13 17.71 11.00
N ARG A 252 20.27 18.64 10.05
CA ARG A 252 21.53 19.22 9.62
C ARG A 252 22.13 20.06 10.77
N GLY A 253 22.78 19.42 11.74
CA GLY A 253 23.35 20.09 12.92
C GLY A 253 23.53 19.27 14.22
N GLY A 254 23.51 17.93 14.16
CA GLY A 254 23.79 17.08 15.33
C GLY A 254 25.25 17.19 15.79
N ARG A 255 25.54 18.06 16.76
CA ARG A 255 26.91 18.41 17.16
C ARG A 255 27.52 17.54 18.26
N ASN A 256 26.77 16.70 18.96
CA ASN A 256 27.30 15.98 20.13
C ASN A 256 26.76 14.55 20.19
N ILE A 257 27.42 13.59 19.55
CA ILE A 257 27.35 12.19 19.97
C ILE A 257 28.76 11.85 20.46
N ASN A 258 28.99 12.03 21.76
CA ASN A 258 30.20 11.51 22.40
C ASN A 258 30.04 9.99 22.48
N THR A 259 30.97 9.27 21.86
CA THR A 259 31.09 7.81 21.93
C THR A 259 31.29 7.39 23.38
N GLN A 260 30.43 6.51 23.89
CA GLN A 260 30.72 5.67 25.05
C GLN A 260 31.21 4.30 24.57
#